data_AF-A0A9Q1IQM4-F1
#
_entry.id   AF-A0A9Q1IQM4-F1
#
_cell.length_a   1.000
_cell.length_b   1.000
_cell.length_c   1.000
_cell.angle_alpha   90.00
_cell.angle_beta   90.00
_cell.angle_gamma   90.00
#
_symmetry.space_group_name_H-M   'P 1'
#
loop_
_entity.id
_entity.type
_entity.pdbx_description
1 polymer ?
#
loop_
_entity_poly.entity_id
_entity_poly.type
_entity_poly.pdbx_seq_one_letter_code
_entity_poly.pdbx_strand_id
1 'polypeptide(L)'
;MVSLSLQNHTLEDTLADTQNRYGLQMNQLNMQLQQLEAQLGDLRAQAERQRAEYQALLNLKDKLEEEIATYHHLLEGDEGDAQGDRVEFSLDQALRAAPPPPPQTLKKVVIINQEIVDGEVVSQEEMEVAPPNGPADEEEEGTWSPPEQEVTSD
;
A
#
# COMPACT_ATOMS: atom_id res chain seq x y z
N MET A 1 35.98 -62.52 56.40
CA MET A 1 36.52 -61.29 55.77
C MET A 1 36.10 -61.19 54.30
N VAL A 2 36.41 -62.18 53.45
CA VAL A 2 36.05 -62.17 52.00
C VAL A 2 34.54 -62.05 51.71
N SER A 3 33.69 -62.75 52.44
CA SER A 3 32.22 -62.71 52.23
C SER A 3 31.59 -61.34 52.55
N LEU A 4 32.13 -60.59 53.52
CA LEU A 4 31.62 -59.25 53.87
C LEU A 4 32.04 -58.21 52.84
N SER A 5 33.27 -58.31 52.33
CA SER A 5 33.77 -57.48 51.23
C SER A 5 32.96 -57.68 49.96
N LEU A 6 32.62 -58.94 49.64
CA LEU A 6 31.78 -59.25 48.50
C LEU A 6 30.38 -58.64 48.65
N GLN A 7 29.78 -58.76 49.84
CA GLN A 7 28.46 -58.20 50.12
C GLN A 7 28.46 -56.67 50.01
N ASN A 8 29.50 -55.98 50.48
CA ASN A 8 29.65 -54.54 50.32
C ASN A 8 29.71 -54.15 48.84
N HIS A 9 30.57 -54.81 48.07
CA HIS A 9 30.72 -54.54 46.64
C HIS A 9 29.40 -54.73 45.87
N THR A 10 28.64 -55.79 46.15
CA THR A 10 27.33 -55.98 45.49
C THR A 10 26.32 -54.89 45.83
N LEU A 11 26.38 -54.31 47.03
CA LEU A 11 25.50 -53.21 47.44
C LEU A 11 25.91 -51.90 46.76
N GLU A 12 27.22 -51.64 46.62
CA GLU A 12 27.73 -50.50 45.87
C GLU A 12 27.38 -50.58 44.38
N ASP A 13 27.51 -51.76 43.77
CA ASP A 13 27.15 -51.98 42.36
C ASP A 13 25.65 -51.77 42.12
N THR A 14 24.80 -52.32 42.99
CA THR A 14 23.34 -52.11 42.89
C THR A 14 22.94 -50.66 43.14
N LEU A 15 23.62 -49.95 44.04
CA LEU A 15 23.43 -48.52 44.23
C LEU A 15 23.83 -47.74 42.97
N ALA A 16 24.98 -48.03 42.37
CA ALA A 16 25.44 -47.37 41.15
C ALA A 16 24.49 -47.64 39.97
N ASP A 17 24.02 -48.87 39.81
CA ASP A 17 23.09 -49.26 38.75
C ASP A 17 21.73 -48.54 38.90
N THR A 18 21.19 -48.50 40.13
CA THR A 18 19.94 -47.75 40.39
C THR A 18 20.11 -46.25 40.13
N GLN A 19 21.21 -45.64 40.59
CA GLN A 19 21.52 -44.24 40.32
C GLN A 19 21.61 -43.94 38.82
N ASN A 20 22.32 -44.77 38.06
CA ASN A 20 22.41 -44.63 36.60
C ASN A 20 21.04 -44.76 35.94
N ARG A 21 20.22 -45.73 36.37
CA ARG A 21 18.87 -45.92 35.83
C ARG A 21 17.98 -44.70 36.06
N TYR A 22 18.00 -44.14 37.27
CA TYR A 22 17.27 -42.92 37.59
C TYR A 22 17.83 -41.71 36.83
N GLY A 23 19.14 -41.60 36.68
CA GLY A 23 19.78 -40.55 35.88
C GLY A 23 19.33 -40.58 34.41
N LEU A 24 19.27 -41.77 33.81
CA LEU A 24 18.76 -41.96 32.44
C LEU A 24 17.29 -41.57 32.32
N GLN A 25 16.44 -42.00 33.26
CA GLN A 25 15.02 -41.64 33.28
C GLN A 25 14.82 -40.12 33.41
N MET A 26 15.59 -39.46 34.28
CA MET A 26 15.53 -38.01 34.44
C MET A 26 15.98 -37.28 33.18
N ASN A 27 17.04 -37.73 32.52
CA ASN A 27 17.48 -37.17 31.24
C ASN A 27 16.41 -37.32 30.15
N GLN A 28 15.75 -38.49 30.08
CA GLN A 28 14.66 -38.72 29.14
C GLN A 28 13.48 -37.76 29.39
N LEU A 29 13.07 -37.60 30.63
CA LEU A 29 12.00 -36.67 31.00
C LEU A 29 12.38 -35.22 30.70
N ASN A 30 13.61 -34.81 31.00
CA ASN A 30 14.10 -33.47 30.67
C ASN A 30 14.10 -33.20 29.17
N MET A 31 14.50 -34.17 28.34
CA MET A 31 14.43 -34.01 26.88
C MET A 31 12.99 -33.85 26.39
N GLN A 32 12.05 -34.63 26.93
CA GLN A 32 10.62 -34.50 26.60
C GLN A 32 10.07 -33.14 27.03
N LEU A 33 10.45 -32.68 28.22
CA LEU A 33 10.04 -31.38 28.75
C LEU A 33 10.57 -30.25 27.85
N GLN A 34 11.84 -30.27 27.47
CA GLN A 34 12.43 -29.29 26.55
C GLN A 34 11.74 -29.28 25.17
N GLN A 35 11.42 -30.45 24.63
CA GLN A 35 10.70 -30.55 23.35
C GLN A 35 9.30 -29.92 23.46
N LEU A 36 8.57 -30.21 24.53
CA LEU A 36 7.24 -29.64 24.77
C LEU A 36 7.30 -28.12 24.98
N GLU A 37 8.28 -27.63 25.74
CA GLU A 37 8.50 -26.19 25.93
C GLU A 37 8.78 -25.48 24.60
N ALA A 38 9.62 -26.07 23.73
CA ALA A 38 9.90 -25.54 22.41
C ALA A 38 8.64 -25.48 21.54
N GLN A 39 7.88 -26.58 21.45
CA GLN A 39 6.62 -26.63 20.70
C GLN A 39 5.61 -25.59 21.21
N LEU A 40 5.53 -25.42 22.52
CA LEU A 40 4.62 -24.46 23.14
C LEU A 40 5.07 -23.01 22.84
N GLY A 41 6.37 -22.75 22.81
CA GLY A 41 6.95 -21.49 22.35
C GLY A 41 6.59 -21.18 20.90
N ASP A 42 6.74 -22.16 20.01
CA ASP A 42 6.41 -22.02 18.59
C ASP A 42 4.91 -21.75 18.37
N LEU A 43 4.03 -22.50 19.06
CA LEU A 43 2.59 -22.29 18.98
C LEU A 43 2.18 -20.89 19.47
N ARG A 44 2.78 -20.40 20.56
CA ARG A 44 2.54 -19.02 21.03
C ARG A 44 2.98 -17.99 20.00
N ALA A 45 4.16 -18.17 19.41
CA ALA A 45 4.65 -17.26 18.37
C ALA A 45 3.73 -17.27 17.14
N GLN A 46 3.25 -18.44 16.73
CA GLN A 46 2.31 -18.57 15.62
C GLN A 46 0.96 -17.91 15.93
N ALA A 47 0.42 -18.10 17.14
CA ALA A 47 -0.82 -17.48 17.56
C ALA A 47 -0.73 -15.94 17.58
N GLU A 48 0.38 -15.37 18.07
CA GLU A 48 0.60 -13.92 18.03
C GLU A 48 0.71 -13.38 16.60
N ARG A 49 1.37 -14.11 15.70
CA ARG A 49 1.41 -13.74 14.27
C ARG A 49 0.01 -13.73 13.67
N GLN A 50 -0.76 -14.80 13.87
CA GLN A 50 -2.14 -14.88 13.38
C GLN A 50 -3.02 -13.77 13.95
N ARG A 51 -2.84 -13.42 15.24
CA ARG A 51 -3.56 -12.31 15.87
C ARG A 51 -3.23 -10.98 15.20
N ALA A 52 -1.95 -10.73 14.88
CA ALA A 52 -1.53 -9.52 14.18
C ALA A 52 -2.08 -9.45 12.75
N GLU A 53 -2.04 -10.55 12.01
CA GLU A 53 -2.63 -10.66 10.66
C GLU A 53 -4.15 -10.42 10.69
N TYR A 54 -4.85 -11.01 11.66
CA TYR A 54 -6.28 -10.81 11.85
C TYR A 54 -6.61 -9.35 12.16
N GLN A 55 -5.85 -8.71 13.04
CA GLN A 55 -6.06 -7.28 13.35
C GLN A 55 -5.83 -6.40 12.12
N ALA A 56 -4.81 -6.70 11.31
CA ALA A 56 -4.57 -5.96 10.07
C ALA A 56 -5.73 -6.11 9.09
N LEU A 57 -6.28 -7.33 8.95
CA LEU A 57 -7.44 -7.59 8.12
C LEU A 57 -8.69 -6.87 8.64
N LEU A 58 -8.90 -6.87 9.95
CA LEU A 58 -10.01 -6.14 10.58
C LEU A 58 -9.92 -4.64 10.30
N ASN A 59 -8.74 -4.04 10.46
CA ASN A 59 -8.52 -2.63 10.15
C ASN A 59 -8.79 -2.30 8.67
N LEU A 60 -8.44 -3.21 7.76
CA LEU A 60 -8.74 -3.03 6.33
C LEU A 60 -10.25 -3.12 6.07
N LYS A 61 -10.93 -4.07 6.70
CA LYS A 61 -12.38 -4.23 6.61
C LYS A 61 -13.10 -2.97 7.13
N ASP A 62 -12.67 -2.42 8.26
CA ASP A 62 -13.25 -1.18 8.80
C ASP A 62 -13.08 0.02 7.84
N LYS A 63 -11.91 0.15 7.19
CA LYS A 63 -11.69 1.18 6.15
C LYS A 63 -12.59 0.98 4.93
N LEU A 64 -12.74 -0.25 4.48
CA LEU A 64 -13.63 -0.55 3.35
C LEU A 64 -15.09 -0.28 3.71
N GLU A 65 -15.51 -0.52 4.95
CA GLU A 65 -16.85 -0.15 5.42
C GLU A 65 -17.06 1.37 5.41
N GLU A 66 -16.05 2.15 5.80
CA GLU A 66 -16.07 3.62 5.68
C GLU A 66 -16.17 4.05 4.21
N GLU A 67 -15.33 3.50 3.32
CA GLU A 67 -15.39 3.79 1.88
C GLU A 67 -16.79 3.47 1.31
N ILE A 68 -17.36 2.30 1.62
CA ILE A 68 -18.71 1.92 1.21
C ILE A 68 -19.74 2.96 1.71
N ALA A 69 -19.67 3.38 2.97
CA ALA A 69 -20.56 4.40 3.51
C ALA A 69 -20.44 5.74 2.76
N THR A 70 -19.21 6.16 2.41
CA THR A 70 -19.00 7.37 1.60
C THR A 70 -19.56 7.22 0.19
N TYR A 71 -19.38 6.06 -0.46
CA TYR A 71 -19.94 5.79 -1.77
C TYR A 71 -21.47 5.78 -1.74
N HIS A 72 -22.08 5.20 -0.70
CA HIS A 72 -23.52 5.28 -0.48
C HIS A 72 -24.00 6.73 -0.41
N HIS A 73 -23.34 7.56 0.40
CA HIS A 73 -23.69 8.97 0.51
C HIS A 73 -23.55 9.74 -0.82
N LEU A 74 -22.47 9.49 -1.58
CA LEU A 74 -22.27 10.12 -2.89
C LEU A 74 -23.29 9.65 -3.95
N LEU A 75 -23.69 8.37 -3.91
CA LEU A 75 -24.64 7.77 -4.85
C LEU A 75 -26.10 8.10 -4.52
N GLU A 76 -26.43 8.20 -3.24
CA GLU A 76 -27.74 8.67 -2.75
C GLU A 76 -27.91 10.18 -3.00
N GLY A 77 -26.85 10.87 -3.43
CA GLY A 77 -26.84 12.28 -3.72
C GLY A 77 -26.80 13.13 -2.45
N ASP A 78 -26.45 14.39 -2.62
CA ASP A 78 -26.59 15.53 -1.72
C ASP A 78 -28.03 15.74 -1.17
N GLU A 79 -28.76 14.69 -0.78
CA GLU A 79 -30.13 14.75 -0.25
C GLU A 79 -30.16 14.99 1.27
N GLY A 80 -28.99 15.05 1.92
CA GLY A 80 -28.84 15.28 3.37
C GLY A 80 -28.78 16.74 3.81
N ASP A 81 -28.43 17.68 2.93
CA ASP A 81 -28.30 19.12 3.26
C ASP A 81 -29.16 20.03 2.35
N ALA A 82 -30.27 19.50 1.84
CA ALA A 82 -31.33 20.32 1.24
C ALA A 82 -32.17 21.11 2.29
N GLN A 83 -31.72 21.17 3.55
CA GLN A 83 -32.37 21.93 4.62
C GLN A 83 -31.34 22.69 5.48
N GLY A 84 -30.45 23.46 4.88
CA GLY A 84 -29.55 24.33 5.64
C GLY A 84 -28.55 25.10 4.81
N ASP A 85 -29.00 26.19 4.19
CA ASP A 85 -28.14 27.22 3.59
C ASP A 85 -27.21 26.72 2.47
N ARG A 86 -27.83 26.27 1.37
CA ARG A 86 -27.15 26.14 0.08
C ARG A 86 -26.77 27.55 -0.38
N VAL A 87 -25.59 28.02 0.00
CA VAL A 87 -24.99 29.21 -0.60
C VAL A 87 -24.65 28.81 -2.03
N GLU A 88 -25.56 29.12 -2.97
CA GLU A 88 -25.30 28.96 -4.39
C GLU A 88 -23.95 29.64 -4.69
N PHE A 89 -22.97 28.85 -5.14
CA PHE A 89 -21.68 29.36 -5.55
C PHE A 89 -21.89 30.25 -6.78
N SER A 90 -22.11 31.53 -6.53
CA SER A 90 -22.22 32.53 -7.59
C SER A 90 -20.83 32.71 -8.19
N LEU A 91 -20.70 32.34 -9.48
CA LEU A 91 -19.46 32.51 -10.24
C LEU A 91 -18.98 33.98 -10.19
N ASP A 92 -19.90 34.93 -10.17
CA ASP A 92 -19.62 36.37 -10.02
C ASP A 92 -18.98 36.72 -8.67
N GLN A 93 -19.37 36.04 -7.58
CA GLN A 93 -18.81 36.25 -6.25
C GLN A 93 -17.34 35.78 -6.20
N ALA A 94 -17.04 34.64 -6.81
CA ALA A 94 -15.68 34.08 -6.87
C ALA A 94 -14.73 34.92 -7.73
N LEU A 95 -15.21 35.42 -8.88
CA LEU A 95 -14.40 36.32 -9.73
C LEU A 95 -14.10 37.67 -9.04
N ARG A 96 -15.02 38.18 -8.22
CA ARG A 96 -14.79 39.41 -7.45
C ARG A 96 -13.92 39.21 -6.22
N ALA A 97 -13.97 38.03 -5.60
CA ALA A 97 -13.17 37.69 -4.42
C ALA A 97 -11.74 37.24 -4.76
N ALA A 98 -11.46 36.92 -6.02
CA ALA A 98 -10.13 36.52 -6.46
C ALA A 98 -9.14 37.69 -6.35
N PRO A 99 -8.06 37.56 -5.54
CA PRO A 99 -6.97 38.54 -5.56
C PRO A 99 -6.35 38.58 -6.95
N PRO A 100 -5.83 39.75 -7.41
CA PRO A 100 -5.23 39.86 -8.73
C PRO A 100 -4.11 38.81 -8.87
N PRO A 101 -4.06 38.07 -9.98
CA PRO A 101 -3.03 37.06 -10.16
C PRO A 101 -1.65 37.73 -10.06
N PRO A 102 -0.68 37.10 -9.38
CA PRO A 102 0.67 37.64 -9.33
C PRO A 102 1.21 37.82 -10.76
N PRO A 103 2.07 38.82 -11.01
CA PRO A 103 2.62 39.06 -12.33
C PRO A 103 3.31 37.78 -12.83
N GLN A 104 2.69 37.13 -13.81
CA GLN A 104 3.22 35.90 -14.38
C GLN A 104 4.34 36.29 -15.35
N THR A 105 5.57 35.88 -15.05
CA THR A 105 6.65 35.94 -16.03
C THR A 105 6.51 34.75 -16.97
N LEU A 106 5.98 34.96 -18.16
CA LEU A 106 5.94 33.93 -19.21
C LEU A 106 7.39 33.66 -19.66
N LYS A 107 7.86 32.43 -19.46
CA LYS A 107 9.15 31.98 -20.00
C LYS A 107 8.92 31.56 -21.45
N LYS A 108 9.40 32.38 -22.39
CA LYS A 108 9.37 32.08 -23.83
C LYS A 108 10.36 30.97 -24.12
N VAL A 109 9.91 29.91 -24.80
CA VAL A 109 10.80 28.85 -25.29
C VAL A 109 11.29 29.28 -26.66
N VAL A 110 12.61 29.32 -26.82
CA VAL A 110 13.28 29.66 -28.07
C VAL A 110 14.01 28.43 -28.56
N ILE A 111 13.72 28.00 -29.78
CA ILE A 111 14.42 26.92 -30.46
C ILE A 111 15.44 27.54 -31.41
N ILE A 112 16.70 27.13 -31.29
CA ILE A 112 17.80 27.58 -32.16
C ILE A 112 18.19 26.41 -33.06
N ASN A 113 18.01 26.57 -34.37
CA ASN A 113 18.51 25.64 -35.37
C ASN A 113 19.89 26.07 -35.82
N GLN A 114 20.86 25.18 -35.74
CA GLN A 114 22.26 25.43 -36.08
C GLN A 114 22.74 24.40 -37.11
N GLU A 115 23.30 24.88 -38.22
CA GLU A 115 23.91 24.03 -39.24
C GLU A 115 25.43 24.00 -39.03
N ILE A 116 25.97 22.80 -38.82
CA ILE A 116 27.39 22.57 -38.52
C ILE A 116 28.00 21.74 -39.65
N VAL A 117 29.05 22.25 -40.28
CA VAL A 117 29.85 21.53 -41.28
C VAL A 117 31.32 21.61 -40.84
N ASP A 118 32.02 20.48 -40.79
CA ASP A 118 33.43 20.36 -40.35
C ASP A 118 33.75 20.99 -38.98
N GLY A 119 32.76 21.00 -38.07
CA GLY A 119 32.91 21.53 -36.71
C GLY A 119 32.81 23.06 -36.61
N GLU A 120 32.55 23.76 -37.72
CA GLU A 120 32.28 25.20 -37.75
C GLU A 120 30.79 25.46 -37.99
N VAL A 121 30.24 26.42 -37.25
CA VAL A 121 28.83 26.82 -37.36
C VAL A 121 28.69 27.77 -38.54
N VAL A 122 28.00 27.31 -39.58
CA VAL A 122 27.84 28.09 -40.82
C VAL A 122 26.48 28.80 -40.92
N SER A 123 25.48 28.37 -40.14
CA SER A 123 24.16 29.00 -40.09
C SER A 123 23.52 28.86 -38.71
N GLN A 124 22.80 29.89 -38.27
CA GLN A 124 22.01 29.90 -37.05
C GLN A 124 20.68 30.65 -37.28
N GLU A 125 19.57 29.99 -37.01
CA GLU A 125 18.21 30.56 -37.09
C GLU A 125 17.48 30.34 -35.76
N GLU A 126 16.77 31.36 -35.29
CA GLU A 126 16.09 31.39 -33.99
C GLU A 126 14.57 31.50 -34.19
N MET A 127 13.80 30.56 -33.62
CA MET A 127 12.35 30.53 -33.68
C MET A 127 11.75 30.53 -32.27
N GLU A 128 10.87 31.49 -31.98
CA GLU A 128 10.08 31.50 -30.74
C GLU A 128 8.89 30.55 -30.87
N VAL A 129 8.78 29.56 -29.98
CA VAL A 129 7.71 28.56 -30.00
C VAL A 129 6.92 28.64 -28.69
N ALA A 130 5.60 28.57 -28.79
CA ALA A 130 4.70 28.57 -27.63
C ALA A 130 5.01 27.37 -26.71
N PRO A 131 4.91 27.53 -25.38
CA PRO A 131 5.20 26.44 -24.44
C PRO A 131 4.21 25.28 -24.63
N PRO A 132 4.67 24.01 -24.54
CA PRO A 132 3.87 22.84 -24.90
C PRO A 132 2.69 22.53 -23.95
N ASN A 133 2.52 23.30 -22.87
CA ASN A 133 1.44 23.14 -21.88
C ASN A 133 0.71 24.48 -21.63
N GLY A 134 0.30 25.16 -22.69
CA GLY A 134 -0.79 26.15 -22.66
C GLY A 134 -2.12 25.47 -23.06
N PRO A 135 -3.29 26.02 -22.67
CA PRO A 135 -4.58 25.40 -22.98
C PRO A 135 -4.69 25.22 -24.51
N ALA A 136 -5.13 24.03 -24.92
CA ALA A 136 -5.34 23.67 -26.31
C ALA A 136 -6.12 24.81 -26.99
N ASP A 137 -5.46 25.46 -27.95
CA ASP A 137 -6.12 26.39 -28.84
C ASP A 137 -7.34 25.68 -29.43
N GLU A 138 -8.45 26.41 -29.42
CA GLU A 138 -9.76 26.03 -29.91
C GLU A 138 -9.64 25.32 -31.26
N GLU A 139 -9.73 23.99 -31.28
CA GLU A 139 -9.92 23.24 -32.51
C GLU A 139 -11.36 23.52 -32.98
N GLU A 140 -11.44 24.30 -34.07
CA GLU A 140 -12.61 24.58 -34.90
C GLU A 140 -13.67 23.45 -34.85
N GLU A 141 -14.89 23.80 -34.42
CA GLU A 141 -16.04 22.89 -34.42
C GLU A 141 -16.35 22.37 -35.83
N GLY A 142 -15.91 21.15 -36.12
CA GLY A 142 -16.47 20.35 -37.19
C GLY A 142 -17.91 19.96 -36.85
N THR A 143 -18.88 20.71 -37.37
CA THR A 143 -20.31 20.38 -37.28
C THR A 143 -20.59 18.97 -37.78
N TRP A 144 -20.88 18.04 -36.88
CA TRP A 144 -21.29 16.68 -37.22
C TRP A 144 -22.78 16.66 -37.61
N SER A 145 -23.07 16.34 -38.88
CA SER A 145 -24.44 16.02 -39.32
C SER A 145 -24.64 14.49 -39.35
N PRO A 146 -25.69 13.96 -38.69
CA PRO A 146 -25.99 12.53 -38.75
C PRO A 146 -26.48 12.11 -40.16
N PRO A 147 -26.19 10.88 -40.61
CA PRO A 147 -26.69 10.37 -41.88
C PRO A 147 -28.20 10.11 -41.84
N GLU A 148 -28.91 10.57 -42.88
CA GLU A 148 -30.34 10.34 -43.09
C GLU A 148 -30.63 8.85 -43.24
N GLN A 149 -31.58 8.32 -42.46
CA GLN A 149 -32.09 6.96 -42.65
C GLN A 149 -33.02 6.95 -43.86
N GLU A 150 -32.58 6.32 -44.95
CA GLU A 150 -33.46 5.96 -46.07
C GLU A 150 -34.51 4.97 -45.56
N VAL A 151 -35.74 5.47 -45.41
CA VAL A 151 -36.92 4.65 -45.14
C VAL A 151 -37.28 3.93 -46.43
N THR A 152 -36.85 2.67 -46.60
CA THR A 152 -37.44 1.80 -47.61
C THR A 152 -38.71 1.19 -47.01
N SER A 153 -39.86 1.76 -47.31
CA SER A 153 -41.17 1.13 -47.06
C SER A 153 -41.48 0.10 -48.17
N ASP A 154 -41.84 -1.11 -47.72
CA ASP A 154 -42.51 -2.26 -48.37
C ASP A 154 -42.49 -2.38 -49.92
#